data_AF-A0A7Z7FC99-F1
#
_entry.id   AF-A0A7Z7FC99-F1
#
_cell.length_a   1.000
_cell.length_b   1.000
_cell.length_c   1.000
_cell.angle_alpha   90.00
_cell.angle_beta   90.00
_cell.angle_gamma   90.00
#
_symmetry.space_group_name_H-M   'P 1'
#
loop_
_entity.id
_entity.type
_entity.pdbx_description
1 polymer ?
#
loop_
_entity_poly.entity_id
_entity_poly.type
_entity_poly.pdbx_seq_one_letter_code
_entity_poly.pdbx_strand_id
1 'polypeptide(L)'
;MKKILIVFAMCALLVGVASAEPYDANIWNAAGTAAAPNPIVIHPGETLTFSYHGVNFAADNQVLPYYSEVVAVSGGAVDTDMTVTISKANFEPGTADPYTDVGVIQITLDANAPATGQWRVTVGAGEDAVTKDVGSAARNFLIPEFPTIALPVAAILGLAFFIQRRKQE
;
A
#
# COMPACT_ATOMS: atom_id res chain seq x y z
N MET A 1 -37.65 3.45 49.43
CA MET A 1 -36.65 2.38 49.16
C MET A 1 -36.61 1.90 47.70
N LYS A 2 -37.49 2.36 46.78
CA LYS A 2 -37.43 1.98 45.35
C LYS A 2 -36.53 2.90 44.48
N LYS A 3 -36.16 4.09 44.96
CA LYS A 3 -35.39 5.09 44.20
C LYS A 3 -33.87 4.90 44.28
N ILE A 4 -33.35 4.24 45.33
CA ILE A 4 -31.92 3.96 45.50
C ILE A 4 -31.47 2.77 44.64
N LEU A 5 -32.37 1.82 44.36
CA LEU A 5 -32.10 0.65 43.52
C LEU A 5 -31.91 1.00 42.04
N ILE A 6 -32.51 2.10 41.56
CA ILE A 6 -32.38 2.56 40.17
C ILE A 6 -31.02 3.22 39.92
N VAL A 7 -30.45 3.90 40.92
CA VAL A 7 -29.15 4.59 40.78
C VAL A 7 -27.98 3.61 40.72
N PHE A 8 -28.06 2.48 41.43
CA PHE A 8 -27.05 1.41 41.33
C PHE A 8 -27.15 0.62 40.03
N ALA A 9 -28.35 0.43 39.48
CA ALA A 9 -28.53 -0.21 38.17
C ALA A 9 -28.02 0.66 37.00
N MET A 10 -27.99 1.99 37.17
CA MET A 10 -27.54 2.92 36.13
C MET A 10 -26.01 3.10 36.08
N CYS A 11 -25.31 2.92 37.21
CA CYS A 11 -23.84 2.92 37.24
C CYS A 11 -23.20 1.61 36.71
N ALA A 12 -23.97 0.52 36.64
CA ALA A 12 -23.51 -0.75 36.05
C ALA A 12 -23.62 -0.79 34.51
N LEU A 13 -24.21 0.22 33.88
CA LEU A 13 -24.32 0.35 32.42
C LEU A 13 -23.21 1.22 31.78
N LEU A 14 -22.26 1.71 32.58
CA LEU A 14 -21.11 2.49 32.11
C LEU A 14 -19.80 1.68 32.08
N VAL A 15 -19.87 0.37 32.30
CA VAL A 15 -18.69 -0.50 32.23
C VAL A 15 -18.48 -0.94 30.78
N GLY A 16 -17.52 -0.30 30.13
CA GLY A 16 -16.79 -0.87 29.00
C GLY A 16 -17.38 -0.62 27.61
N VAL A 17 -17.20 0.60 27.08
CA VAL A 17 -16.60 0.62 25.74
C VAL A 17 -15.12 0.29 25.98
N ALA A 18 -14.79 -1.00 25.88
CA ALA A 18 -13.40 -1.36 25.65
C ALA A 18 -13.04 -0.65 24.34
N SER A 19 -12.28 0.43 24.44
CA SER A 19 -11.61 0.98 23.26
C SER A 19 -10.65 -0.12 22.80
N ALA A 20 -11.06 -0.87 21.78
CA ALA A 20 -10.15 -1.67 21.00
C ALA A 20 -9.06 -0.72 20.49
N GLU A 21 -7.80 -1.01 20.79
CA GLU A 21 -6.71 -0.30 20.13
C GLU A 21 -6.69 -0.77 18.66
N PRO A 22 -6.54 0.15 17.69
CA PRO A 22 -6.39 -0.23 16.30
C PRO A 22 -5.18 -1.16 16.16
N TYR A 23 -5.32 -2.20 15.33
CA TYR A 23 -4.24 -3.14 15.07
C TYR A 23 -3.19 -2.50 14.15
N ASP A 24 -1.95 -2.96 14.25
CA ASP A 24 -0.85 -2.45 13.43
C ASP A 24 -0.87 -3.15 12.07
N ALA A 25 -0.85 -2.37 11.00
CA ALA A 25 -0.84 -2.88 9.62
C ALA A 25 0.46 -2.59 8.90
N ASN A 26 0.83 -3.48 7.98
CA ASN A 26 1.99 -3.32 7.12
C ASN A 26 1.77 -3.97 5.74
N ILE A 27 2.32 -3.36 4.70
CA ILE A 27 2.38 -3.96 3.36
C ILE A 27 3.66 -4.80 3.29
N TRP A 28 3.52 -6.08 3.03
CA TRP A 28 4.60 -7.06 2.93
C TRP A 28 4.84 -7.49 1.48
N ASN A 29 5.99 -8.10 1.21
CA ASN A 29 6.31 -8.67 -0.09
C ASN A 29 5.27 -9.73 -0.53
N ALA A 30 5.30 -10.12 -1.81
CA ALA A 30 4.36 -11.09 -2.37
C ALA A 30 4.30 -12.42 -1.61
N ALA A 31 5.41 -12.83 -0.98
CA ALA A 31 5.51 -14.07 -0.21
C ALA A 31 5.02 -13.94 1.24
N GLY A 32 4.72 -12.72 1.70
CA GLY A 32 4.31 -12.48 3.09
C GLY A 32 5.41 -12.81 4.10
N THR A 33 6.67 -12.49 3.79
CA THR A 33 7.82 -12.84 4.66
C THR A 33 8.55 -11.63 5.25
N ALA A 34 8.40 -10.46 4.63
CA ALA A 34 9.05 -9.24 5.07
C ALA A 34 8.28 -8.01 4.59
N ALA A 35 8.47 -6.88 5.28
CA ALA A 35 7.93 -5.59 4.85
C ALA A 35 8.35 -5.24 3.42
N ALA A 36 7.40 -4.77 2.62
CA ALA A 36 7.66 -4.26 1.29
C ALA A 36 8.55 -3.00 1.38
N PRO A 37 9.47 -2.80 0.43
CA PRO A 37 10.34 -1.63 0.41
C PRO A 37 9.52 -0.34 0.35
N ASN A 38 10.11 0.76 0.81
CA ASN A 38 9.54 2.10 0.66
C ASN A 38 10.68 3.09 0.35
N PRO A 39 10.74 3.67 -0.85
CA PRO A 39 9.76 3.58 -1.93
C PRO A 39 9.78 2.24 -2.69
N ILE A 40 8.70 1.98 -3.43
CA ILE A 40 8.57 0.89 -4.40
C ILE A 40 8.83 1.44 -5.80
N VAL A 41 9.62 0.70 -6.58
CA VAL A 41 9.90 1.01 -7.98
C VAL A 41 8.95 0.18 -8.85
N ILE A 42 8.22 0.84 -9.75
CA ILE A 42 7.30 0.20 -10.68
C ILE A 42 7.43 0.83 -12.07
N HIS A 43 7.32 0.03 -13.13
CA HIS A 43 7.38 0.50 -14.52
C HIS A 43 5.97 0.62 -15.13
N PRO A 44 5.75 1.53 -16.10
CA PRO A 44 4.49 1.60 -16.82
C PRO A 44 4.08 0.24 -17.43
N GLY A 45 2.84 -0.17 -17.18
CA GLY A 45 2.30 -1.47 -17.60
C GLY A 45 2.67 -2.65 -16.70
N GLU A 46 3.47 -2.43 -15.65
CA GLU A 46 3.84 -3.46 -14.68
C GLU A 46 2.73 -3.68 -13.66
N THR A 47 2.60 -4.93 -13.19
CA THR A 47 1.76 -5.30 -12.05
C THR A 47 2.62 -5.94 -10.99
N LEU A 48 2.54 -5.41 -9.76
CA LEU A 48 3.24 -5.93 -8.59
C LEU A 48 2.25 -6.54 -7.61
N THR A 49 2.66 -7.61 -6.95
CA THR A 49 1.85 -8.32 -5.94
C THR A 49 2.45 -8.10 -4.55
N PHE A 50 1.59 -7.83 -3.57
CA PHE A 50 1.94 -7.62 -2.17
C PHE A 50 1.00 -8.39 -1.24
N SER A 51 1.43 -8.51 0.01
CA SER A 51 0.63 -9.12 1.08
C SER A 51 0.21 -8.05 2.08
N TYR A 52 -0.93 -8.25 2.73
CA TYR A 52 -1.35 -7.42 3.85
C TYR A 52 -1.02 -8.13 5.16
N HIS A 53 -0.29 -7.47 6.04
CA HIS A 53 0.15 -8.02 7.32
C HIS A 53 -0.46 -7.19 8.45
N GLY A 54 -1.09 -7.85 9.41
CA GLY A 54 -1.64 -7.24 10.61
C GLY A 54 -1.11 -7.91 11.87
N VAL A 55 -0.91 -7.13 12.93
CA VAL A 55 -0.52 -7.60 14.26
C VAL A 55 -1.29 -6.83 15.33
N ASN A 56 -1.38 -7.38 16.54
CA ASN A 56 -2.05 -6.76 17.70
C ASN A 56 -3.56 -6.60 17.48
N PHE A 57 -4.24 -7.70 17.10
CA PHE A 57 -5.69 -7.66 16.85
C PHE A 57 -6.47 -7.51 18.16
N ALA A 58 -7.47 -6.64 18.14
CA ALA A 58 -8.27 -6.39 19.34
C ALA A 58 -9.23 -7.54 19.71
N ALA A 59 -9.55 -8.43 18.76
CA ALA A 59 -10.40 -9.59 19.00
C ALA A 59 -10.13 -10.72 17.99
N ASP A 60 -10.45 -11.95 18.41
CA ASP A 60 -10.48 -13.11 17.52
C ASP A 60 -11.65 -13.01 16.53
N ASN A 61 -11.45 -13.57 15.35
CA ASN A 61 -12.43 -13.71 14.26
C ASN A 61 -13.00 -12.38 13.77
N GLN A 62 -12.19 -11.32 13.84
CA GLN A 62 -12.52 -10.05 13.19
C GLN A 62 -12.70 -10.25 11.69
N VAL A 63 -13.70 -9.56 11.12
CA VAL A 63 -13.95 -9.49 9.68
C VAL A 63 -13.87 -8.01 9.31
N LEU A 64 -12.78 -7.65 8.66
CA LEU A 64 -12.42 -6.25 8.42
C LEU A 64 -12.46 -5.98 6.91
N PRO A 65 -13.44 -5.20 6.40
CA PRO A 65 -13.52 -4.92 4.97
C PRO A 65 -12.26 -4.21 4.47
N TYR A 66 -11.69 -4.69 3.37
CA TYR A 66 -10.54 -4.04 2.75
C TYR A 66 -10.93 -2.72 2.09
N TYR A 67 -10.00 -1.78 2.10
CA TYR A 67 -10.07 -0.58 1.29
C TYR A 67 -8.69 -0.21 0.75
N SER A 68 -8.68 0.61 -0.30
CA SER A 68 -7.47 1.17 -0.86
C SER A 68 -7.68 2.60 -1.32
N GLU A 69 -6.64 3.41 -1.22
CA GLU A 69 -6.60 4.77 -1.70
C GLU A 69 -5.31 4.99 -2.49
N VAL A 70 -5.41 5.68 -3.62
CA VAL A 70 -4.28 6.10 -4.45
C VAL A 70 -4.29 7.62 -4.49
N VAL A 71 -3.14 8.22 -4.21
CA VAL A 71 -2.93 9.67 -4.29
C VAL A 71 -1.70 9.94 -5.14
N ALA A 72 -1.88 10.64 -6.25
CA ALA A 72 -0.81 11.19 -7.06
C ALA A 72 -0.08 12.28 -6.26
N VAL A 73 1.25 12.19 -6.24
CA VAL A 73 2.10 13.06 -5.43
C VAL A 73 2.83 14.07 -6.31
N SER A 74 3.46 13.62 -7.40
CA SER A 74 4.27 14.50 -8.25
C SER A 74 4.57 13.89 -9.63
N GLY A 75 5.32 14.62 -10.46
CA GLY A 75 5.89 14.08 -11.70
C GLY A 75 4.90 13.83 -12.82
N GLY A 76 3.77 14.55 -12.81
CA GLY A 76 2.68 14.42 -13.78
C GLY A 76 1.68 13.31 -13.45
N ALA A 77 1.88 12.57 -12.36
CA ALA A 77 1.03 11.48 -11.93
C ALA A 77 -0.45 11.88 -11.80
N VAL A 78 -1.34 10.96 -12.14
CA VAL A 78 -2.78 11.04 -11.88
C VAL A 78 -3.21 9.82 -11.08
N ASP A 79 -4.15 9.98 -10.14
CA ASP A 79 -4.62 8.88 -9.27
C ASP A 79 -5.10 7.68 -10.10
N THR A 80 -5.76 7.94 -11.23
CA THR A 80 -6.32 6.92 -12.13
C THR A 80 -5.28 6.12 -12.91
N ASP A 81 -4.03 6.57 -12.94
CA ASP A 81 -2.94 5.83 -13.59
C ASP A 81 -2.58 4.56 -12.82
N MET A 82 -2.99 4.45 -11.56
CA MET A 82 -2.67 3.29 -10.72
C MET A 82 -3.92 2.63 -10.20
N THR A 83 -4.03 1.33 -10.46
CA THR A 83 -5.16 0.52 -10.01
C THR A 83 -4.71 -0.42 -8.90
N VAL A 84 -5.44 -0.42 -7.80
CA VAL A 84 -5.26 -1.38 -6.70
C VAL A 84 -6.40 -2.38 -6.75
N THR A 85 -6.05 -3.66 -6.87
CA THR A 85 -7.01 -4.77 -6.79
C THR A 85 -6.69 -5.59 -5.55
N ILE A 86 -7.68 -5.77 -4.69
CA ILE A 86 -7.58 -6.66 -3.53
C ILE A 86 -8.45 -7.88 -3.82
N SER A 87 -7.83 -9.05 -3.85
CA SER A 87 -8.48 -10.29 -4.30
C SER A 87 -9.55 -10.83 -3.34
N LYS A 88 -9.63 -10.27 -2.13
CA LYS A 88 -10.62 -10.60 -1.10
C LYS A 88 -11.37 -9.34 -0.68
N ALA A 89 -12.62 -9.53 -0.27
CA ALA A 89 -13.44 -8.45 0.26
C ALA A 89 -13.01 -8.03 1.68
N ASN A 90 -12.59 -9.00 2.51
CA ASN A 90 -12.27 -8.78 3.91
C ASN A 90 -10.91 -9.36 4.28
N PHE A 91 -10.29 -8.74 5.27
CA PHE A 91 -9.20 -9.28 6.06
C PHE A 91 -9.77 -10.02 7.28
N GLU A 92 -9.44 -11.31 7.38
CA GLU A 92 -10.05 -12.24 8.34
C GLU A 92 -8.96 -13.03 9.06
N PRO A 93 -8.35 -12.50 10.14
CA PRO A 93 -7.25 -13.16 10.86
C PRO A 93 -7.65 -14.43 11.60
N GLY A 94 -8.95 -14.66 11.83
CA GLY A 94 -9.40 -15.75 12.68
C GLY A 94 -8.82 -15.59 14.08
N THR A 95 -8.10 -16.60 14.57
CA THR A 95 -7.43 -16.56 15.88
C THR A 95 -5.92 -16.30 15.78
N ALA A 96 -5.40 -16.02 14.58
CA ALA A 96 -3.97 -15.79 14.38
C ALA A 96 -3.59 -14.33 14.64
N ASP A 97 -2.60 -14.13 15.51
CA ASP A 97 -1.92 -12.85 15.74
C ASP A 97 -0.41 -13.12 15.92
N PRO A 98 0.44 -12.76 14.95
CA PRO A 98 0.16 -11.97 13.75
C PRO A 98 -0.54 -12.79 12.65
N TYR A 99 -1.17 -12.10 11.69
CA TYR A 99 -1.77 -12.73 10.51
C TYR A 99 -1.36 -12.00 9.23
N THR A 100 -1.12 -12.78 8.16
CA THR A 100 -0.74 -12.25 6.85
C THR A 100 -1.64 -12.84 5.79
N ASP A 101 -2.28 -11.96 5.03
CA ASP A 101 -3.01 -12.33 3.84
C ASP A 101 -2.07 -12.28 2.63
N VAL A 102 -1.48 -13.43 2.34
CA VAL A 102 -0.37 -13.55 1.39
C VAL A 102 -0.83 -13.32 -0.04
N GLY A 103 -0.19 -12.38 -0.73
CA GLY A 103 -0.44 -12.09 -2.14
C GLY A 103 -1.82 -11.49 -2.44
N VAL A 104 -2.50 -10.93 -1.44
CA VAL A 104 -3.88 -10.44 -1.59
C VAL A 104 -3.99 -9.14 -2.39
N ILE A 105 -2.92 -8.33 -2.42
CA ILE A 105 -2.90 -6.99 -3.03
C ILE A 105 -2.19 -7.06 -4.39
N GLN A 106 -2.82 -6.56 -5.44
CA GLN A 106 -2.21 -6.31 -6.74
C GLN A 106 -2.26 -4.83 -7.06
N ILE A 107 -1.12 -4.26 -7.46
CA ILE A 107 -1.00 -2.86 -7.86
C ILE A 107 -0.50 -2.84 -9.29
N THR A 108 -1.29 -2.25 -10.18
CA THR A 108 -1.00 -2.11 -11.61
C THR A 108 -0.80 -0.65 -11.93
N LEU A 109 0.30 -0.34 -12.63
CA LEU A 109 0.53 0.98 -13.20
C LEU A 109 0.13 0.98 -14.69
N ASP A 110 -0.65 1.97 -15.12
CA ASP A 110 -1.06 2.12 -16.51
C ASP A 110 0.17 2.22 -17.44
N ALA A 111 0.05 1.67 -18.65
CA ALA A 111 1.12 1.66 -19.63
C ALA A 111 1.49 3.08 -20.13
N ASN A 112 0.58 4.04 -20.01
CA ASN A 112 0.76 5.44 -20.43
C ASN A 112 1.10 6.36 -19.26
N ALA A 113 1.34 5.81 -18.06
CA ALA A 113 1.70 6.59 -16.90
C ALA A 113 2.96 7.44 -17.16
N PRO A 114 3.01 8.67 -16.64
CA PRO A 114 4.09 9.61 -16.93
C PRO A 114 5.43 9.11 -16.38
N ALA A 115 6.50 9.23 -17.16
CA ALA A 115 7.81 8.64 -16.86
C ALA A 115 8.49 9.11 -15.55
N THR A 116 7.99 10.16 -14.91
CA THR A 116 8.48 10.69 -13.63
C THR A 116 7.44 10.62 -12.51
N GLY A 117 6.31 9.96 -12.76
CA GLY A 117 5.18 9.94 -11.85
C GLY A 117 5.52 9.34 -10.48
N GLN A 118 4.92 9.93 -9.45
CA GLN A 118 4.99 9.43 -8.08
C GLN A 118 3.59 9.33 -7.49
N TRP A 119 3.31 8.21 -6.82
CA TRP A 119 2.03 7.95 -6.17
C TRP A 119 2.25 7.50 -4.73
N ARG A 120 1.25 7.72 -3.88
CA ARG A 120 1.13 7.09 -2.57
C ARG A 120 -0.08 6.18 -2.60
N VAL A 121 0.15 4.90 -2.31
CA VAL A 121 -0.92 3.91 -2.16
C VAL A 121 -1.07 3.58 -0.70
N THR A 122 -2.29 3.73 -0.18
CA THR A 122 -2.69 3.29 1.15
C THR A 122 -3.57 2.05 1.00
N VAL A 123 -3.28 1.00 1.76
CA VAL A 123 -4.14 -0.17 1.90
C VAL A 123 -4.46 -0.34 3.37
N GLY A 124 -5.72 -0.59 3.68
CA GLY A 124 -6.16 -0.89 5.04
C GLY A 124 -7.32 -1.86 5.08
N ALA A 125 -7.70 -2.28 6.28
CA ALA A 125 -8.89 -3.07 6.50
C ALA A 125 -9.60 -2.66 7.80
N GLY A 126 -10.95 -2.61 7.75
CA GLY A 126 -11.82 -2.24 8.86
C GLY A 126 -12.74 -1.06 8.53
N GLU A 127 -13.78 -0.86 9.34
CA GLU A 127 -14.75 0.23 9.12
C GLU A 127 -14.18 1.57 9.58
N ASP A 128 -13.99 2.45 8.58
CA ASP A 128 -13.83 3.91 8.63
C ASP A 128 -12.69 4.47 9.51
N ALA A 129 -11.83 5.32 8.92
CA ALA A 129 -10.73 5.99 9.64
C ALA A 129 -11.21 6.87 10.83
N VAL A 130 -12.53 7.04 10.96
CA VAL A 130 -13.24 7.74 12.03
C VAL A 130 -13.69 6.80 13.16
N THR A 131 -14.02 5.53 12.87
CA THR A 131 -14.59 4.56 13.83
C THR A 131 -13.58 3.70 14.57
N LYS A 132 -12.28 4.02 14.43
CA LYS A 132 -11.15 3.55 15.29
C LYS A 132 -10.70 2.09 15.13
N ASP A 133 -11.32 1.31 14.25
CA ASP A 133 -10.88 -0.06 13.96
C ASP A 133 -10.19 -0.16 12.59
N VAL A 134 -9.20 0.70 12.34
CA VAL A 134 -8.49 0.74 11.05
C VAL A 134 -7.00 0.49 11.22
N GLY A 135 -6.53 -0.64 10.70
CA GLY A 135 -5.13 -0.83 10.37
C GLY A 135 -4.90 -0.34 8.94
N SER A 136 -3.93 0.55 8.74
CA SER A 136 -3.56 1.02 7.40
C SER A 136 -2.05 1.16 7.23
N ALA A 137 -1.58 0.89 6.02
CA ALA A 137 -0.19 1.05 5.65
C ALA A 137 -0.09 1.69 4.27
N ALA A 138 0.84 2.64 4.15
CA ALA A 138 1.08 3.35 2.90
C ALA A 138 2.47 3.04 2.33
N ARG A 139 2.58 3.10 1.00
CA ARG A 139 3.84 3.02 0.25
C ARG A 139 3.88 4.08 -0.84
N ASN A 140 5.05 4.65 -1.05
CA ASN A 140 5.28 5.52 -2.20
C ASN A 140 5.77 4.68 -3.39
N PHE A 141 5.19 4.92 -4.56
CA PHE A 141 5.53 4.30 -5.82
C PHE A 141 6.18 5.34 -6.72
N LEU A 142 7.30 4.99 -7.33
CA LEU A 142 8.01 5.84 -8.26
C LEU A 142 8.43 5.06 -9.50
N ILE A 143 8.43 5.74 -10.63
CA ILE A 143 9.05 5.23 -11.85
C ILE A 143 10.54 5.53 -11.78
N PRO A 144 11.42 4.55 -12.04
CA PRO A 144 12.85 4.79 -12.00
C PRO A 144 13.22 5.80 -13.08
N GLU A 145 14.00 6.80 -12.69
CA GLU A 145 14.58 7.75 -13.64
C GLU A 145 15.55 6.98 -14.55
N PHE A 146 15.24 6.88 -15.84
CA PHE A 146 16.24 6.37 -16.78
C PHE A 146 17.49 7.25 -16.65
N PRO A 147 18.70 6.67 -16.53
CA PRO A 147 19.90 7.47 -16.51
C PRO A 147 19.97 8.17 -17.87
N THR A 148 19.75 9.49 -17.86
CA THR A 148 19.82 10.41 -19.01
C THR A 148 21.18 10.36 -19.73
N ILE A 149 22.10 9.54 -19.24
CA ILE A 149 23.45 9.27 -19.73
C ILE A 149 23.46 8.37 -20.98
N ALA A 150 22.45 7.53 -21.21
CA ALA A 150 22.45 6.63 -22.38
C ALA A 150 22.43 7.38 -23.73
N LEU A 151 21.70 8.50 -23.80
CA LEU A 151 21.54 9.29 -25.03
C LEU A 151 22.80 10.10 -25.38
N PRO A 152 23.47 10.80 -24.44
CA PRO A 152 24.80 11.37 -24.66
C PRO A 152 25.86 10.33 -25.00
N VAL A 153 25.88 9.17 -24.33
CA VAL A 153 26.91 8.14 -24.55
C VAL A 153 26.75 7.49 -25.92
N ALA A 154 25.53 7.16 -26.34
CA ALA A 154 25.27 6.65 -27.69
C ALA A 154 25.62 7.70 -28.77
N ALA A 155 25.34 8.98 -28.53
CA ALA A 155 25.72 10.06 -29.45
C ALA A 155 27.25 10.21 -29.56
N ILE A 156 27.98 10.15 -28.44
CA ILE A 156 29.45 10.25 -28.42
C ILE A 156 30.09 9.05 -29.11
N LEU A 157 29.62 7.82 -28.83
CA LEU A 157 30.11 6.59 -29.48
C LEU A 157 29.79 6.58 -30.98
N GLY A 158 28.59 7.03 -31.36
CA GLY A 158 28.19 7.18 -32.76
C GLY A 158 29.06 8.19 -33.51
N LEU A 159 29.37 9.34 -32.90
CA LEU A 159 30.27 10.34 -33.49
C LEU A 159 31.69 9.81 -33.67
N ALA A 160 32.21 9.10 -32.67
CA ALA A 160 33.55 8.52 -32.70
C ALA A 160 33.70 7.50 -33.84
N PHE A 161 32.70 6.64 -34.05
CA PHE A 161 32.68 5.67 -35.16
C PHE A 161 32.62 6.35 -36.53
N PHE A 162 31.81 7.41 -36.67
CA PHE A 162 31.72 8.18 -37.90
C PHE A 162 33.04 8.87 -38.28
N ILE A 163 33.72 9.46 -37.30
CA ILE A 163 35.00 10.16 -37.52
C ILE A 163 36.12 9.15 -37.83
N GLN A 164 36.15 7.99 -37.18
CA GLN A 164 37.12 6.94 -37.48
C GLN A 164 36.95 6.38 -38.90
N ARG A 165 35.71 6.10 -39.32
CA ARG A 165 35.44 5.59 -40.67
C ARG A 165 35.84 6.59 -41.76
N ARG A 166 35.60 7.88 -41.54
CA ARG A 166 35.98 8.95 -42.48
C ARG A 166 37.48 9.17 -42.65
N LYS A 167 38.30 8.68 -41.72
CA LYS A 167 39.77 8.72 -41.83
C LYS A 167 40.37 7.49 -42.52
N GLN A 168 39.56 6.46 -42.77
CA GLN A 168 39.98 5.22 -43.42
C GLN A 168 39.59 5.17 -44.91
N GLU A 169 38.78 6.12 -45.37
CA GLU A 169 38.62 6.49 -46.79
C GLU A 169 39.59 7.63 -47.15
#